data_AF-A0A3A5AU06-F1
#
_entry.id   AF-A0A3A5AU06-F1
#
_cell.length_a   1.000
_cell.length_b   1.000
_cell.length_c   1.000
_cell.angle_alpha   90.00
_cell.angle_beta   90.00
_cell.angle_gamma   90.00
#
_symmetry.space_group_name_H-M   'P 1'
#
loop_
_entity.id
_entity.type
_entity.pdbx_description
1 polymer ?
#
loop_
_entity_poly.entity_id
_entity_poly.type
_entity_poly.pdbx_seq_one_letter_code
_entity_poly.pdbx_strand_id
1 'polypeptide(L)'
;MSRETIDDAQAYLTYISENRIKRIVNVESLLKNHSEEDVISCLMDIYRDKQKFLKIMIDADKTSSRINETIVAMFRIHMAIRVLEGDGKEVMIHERAQSGAESCSRVS
;
A
#
# COMPACT_ATOMS: atom_id res chain seq x y z
N MET A 1 -15.28 13.82 3.38
CA MET A 1 -15.14 13.12 2.08
C MET A 1 -16.34 13.17 1.14
N SER A 2 -16.09 13.12 -0.18
CA SER A 2 -17.12 12.83 -1.20
C SER A 2 -17.31 11.31 -1.36
N ARG A 3 -18.45 10.89 -1.94
CA ARG A 3 -18.67 9.46 -2.27
C ARG A 3 -17.65 8.93 -3.26
N GLU A 4 -17.27 9.74 -4.25
CA GLU A 4 -16.26 9.36 -5.24
C GLU A 4 -14.93 9.00 -4.59
N THR A 5 -14.46 9.78 -3.59
CA THR A 5 -13.23 9.47 -2.85
C THR A 5 -13.33 8.15 -2.09
N ILE A 6 -14.49 7.84 -1.51
CA ILE A 6 -14.72 6.60 -0.76
C ILE A 6 -14.71 5.40 -1.70
N ASP A 7 -15.41 5.51 -2.84
CA ASP A 7 -15.49 4.47 -3.85
C ASP A 7 -14.11 4.17 -4.46
N ASP A 8 -13.33 5.23 -4.75
CA ASP A 8 -12.00 5.12 -5.35
C ASP A 8 -10.99 4.50 -4.34
N ALA A 9 -11.03 4.89 -3.07
CA ALA A 9 -10.25 4.24 -2.01
C ALA A 9 -10.65 2.76 -1.82
N GLN A 10 -11.95 2.45 -1.87
CA GLN A 10 -12.46 1.09 -1.74
C GLN A 10 -12.06 0.20 -2.93
N ALA A 11 -11.91 0.78 -4.13
CA ALA A 11 -11.43 0.07 -5.32
C ALA A 11 -10.00 -0.43 -5.13
N TYR A 12 -9.11 0.36 -4.52
CA TYR A 12 -7.75 -0.12 -4.17
C TYR A 12 -7.77 -1.27 -3.16
N LEU A 13 -8.70 -1.24 -2.20
CA LEU A 13 -8.81 -2.26 -1.15
C LEU A 13 -9.59 -3.51 -1.55
N THR A 14 -10.06 -3.57 -2.80
CA THR A 14 -10.81 -4.69 -3.35
C THR A 14 -10.07 -5.25 -4.57
N TYR A 15 -9.84 -6.56 -4.61
CA TYR A 15 -9.21 -7.20 -5.76
C TYR A 15 -9.77 -8.57 -6.06
N ILE A 16 -9.72 -8.96 -7.32
CA ILE A 16 -10.12 -10.28 -7.77
C ILE A 16 -8.86 -11.15 -7.84
N SER A 17 -8.89 -12.29 -7.15
CA SER A 17 -7.85 -13.31 -7.21
C SER A 17 -8.56 -14.65 -7.35
N GLU A 18 -8.21 -15.40 -8.40
CA GLU A 18 -8.71 -16.76 -8.64
C GLU A 18 -10.24 -16.87 -8.57
N ASN A 19 -10.95 -15.99 -9.30
CA ASN A 19 -12.42 -15.90 -9.31
C ASN A 19 -13.09 -15.55 -7.96
N ARG A 20 -12.34 -15.09 -6.96
CA ARG A 20 -12.90 -14.59 -5.70
C ARG A 20 -12.58 -13.13 -5.49
N ILE A 21 -13.58 -12.37 -5.06
CA ILE A 21 -13.41 -11.00 -4.61
C ILE A 21 -12.77 -11.06 -3.22
N LYS A 22 -11.50 -10.66 -3.12
CA LYS A 22 -10.81 -10.44 -1.85
C LYS A 22 -10.92 -8.96 -1.49
N ARG A 23 -11.40 -8.71 -0.27
CA ARG A 23 -11.47 -7.36 0.31
C ARG A 23 -10.45 -7.30 1.45
N ILE A 24 -9.55 -6.32 1.37
CA ILE A 24 -8.53 -6.10 2.41
C ILE A 24 -9.21 -5.48 3.64
N VAL A 25 -9.94 -4.37 3.43
CA VAL A 25 -10.71 -3.64 4.43
C VAL A 25 -11.95 -3.03 3.77
N ASN A 26 -13.03 -2.85 4.54
CA ASN A 26 -14.23 -2.13 4.10
C ASN A 26 -14.23 -0.71 4.68
N VAL A 27 -13.88 0.28 3.85
CA VAL A 27 -13.77 1.69 4.24
C VAL A 27 -15.13 2.30 4.53
N GLU A 28 -16.16 1.98 3.72
CA GLU A 28 -17.52 2.47 3.94
C GLU A 28 -18.05 2.07 5.33
N SER A 29 -17.74 0.85 5.78
CA SER A 29 -18.19 0.36 7.09
C SER A 29 -17.44 1.02 8.24
N LEU A 30 -16.16 1.36 8.04
CA LEU A 30 -15.37 2.08 9.03
C LEU A 30 -15.85 3.54 9.16
N LEU A 31 -16.07 4.23 8.04
CA LEU A 31 -16.54 5.61 8.01
C LEU A 31 -17.97 5.80 8.56
N LYS A 32 -18.76 4.72 8.70
CA LYS A 32 -20.07 4.78 9.38
C LYS A 32 -19.95 5.03 10.88
N ASN A 33 -18.87 4.58 11.50
CA ASN A 33 -18.70 4.58 12.96
C ASN A 33 -17.51 5.41 13.43
N HIS A 34 -16.64 5.83 12.52
CA HIS A 34 -15.37 6.49 12.81
C HIS A 34 -15.17 7.73 11.94
N SER A 35 -14.37 8.67 12.44
CA SER A 35 -13.98 9.85 11.67
C SER A 35 -13.03 9.45 10.53
N GLU A 36 -12.89 10.33 9.54
CA GLU A 36 -11.97 10.15 8.42
C GLU A 36 -10.52 9.91 8.89
N GLU A 37 -10.08 10.68 9.88
CA GLU A 37 -8.75 10.58 10.50
C GLU A 37 -8.52 9.24 11.21
N ASP A 38 -9.54 8.73 11.90
CA ASP A 38 -9.49 7.42 12.56
C ASP A 38 -9.36 6.29 11.53
N VAL A 39 -10.07 6.42 10.40
CA VAL A 39 -10.00 5.42 9.31
C VAL A 39 -8.63 5.44 8.64
N ILE A 40 -8.08 6.63 8.36
CA ILE A 40 -6.72 6.78 7.82
C ILE A 40 -5.69 6.19 8.79
N SER A 41 -5.81 6.49 10.09
CA SER A 41 -4.93 5.95 11.13
C SER A 41 -5.00 4.42 11.20
N CYS A 42 -6.21 3.86 11.13
CA CYS A 42 -6.43 2.42 11.08
C CYS A 42 -5.74 1.78 9.85
N LEU A 43 -5.87 2.38 8.67
CA LEU A 43 -5.20 1.88 7.46
C LEU A 43 -3.68 1.97 7.57
N MET A 44 -3.14 3.05 8.17
CA MET A 44 -1.71 3.20 8.44
C MET A 44 -1.19 2.13 9.40
N ASP A 45 -1.96 1.77 10.43
CA ASP A 45 -1.58 0.70 11.36
C ASP A 45 -1.56 -0.66 10.65
N ILE A 46 -2.56 -0.95 9.82
CA ILE A 46 -2.57 -2.17 8.99
C ILE A 46 -1.37 -2.21 8.05
N TYR A 47 -0.99 -1.08 7.45
CA TYR A 47 0.18 -0.98 6.59
C TYR A 47 1.47 -1.29 7.36
N ARG A 48 1.65 -0.70 8.55
CA ARG A 48 2.81 -0.92 9.42
C ARG A 48 2.93 -2.37 9.87
N ASP A 49 1.82 -3.01 10.20
CA ASP A 49 1.83 -4.41 10.60
C ASP A 49 2.19 -5.33 9.43
N LYS A 50 1.73 -5.01 8.21
CA LYS A 50 2.18 -5.71 7.01
C LYS A 50 3.66 -5.48 6.71
N GLN A 51 4.21 -4.29 6.94
CA GLN A 51 5.65 -4.04 6.82
C GLN A 51 6.47 -4.93 7.76
N LYS A 52 6.05 -5.03 9.03
CA LYS A 52 6.71 -5.92 10.01
C LYS A 52 6.65 -7.37 9.55
N PHE A 53 5.47 -7.83 9.10
CA PHE A 53 5.28 -9.19 8.60
C PHE A 53 6.12 -9.48 7.34
N LEU A 54 6.18 -8.52 6.41
CA LEU A 54 6.98 -8.61 5.20
C LEU A 54 8.47 -8.78 5.52
N LYS A 55 8.99 -7.99 6.46
CA LYS A 55 10.38 -8.11 6.90
C LYS A 55 10.68 -9.52 7.43
N ILE A 56 9.82 -10.03 8.30
CA ILE A 56 9.94 -11.39 8.86
C ILE A 56 9.93 -12.45 7.75
N MET A 57 9.05 -12.32 6.76
CA MET A 57 8.99 -13.27 5.64
C MET A 57 10.23 -13.22 4.75
N ILE A 58 10.74 -12.03 4.41
CA ILE A 58 11.94 -11.88 3.59
C ILE A 58 13.16 -12.46 4.33
N ASP A 59 13.27 -12.23 5.63
CA ASP A 59 14.35 -12.77 6.45
C ASP A 59 14.28 -14.30 6.56
N ALA A 60 13.07 -14.87 6.56
CA ALA A 60 12.84 -16.31 6.65
C ALA A 60 13.02 -17.05 5.31
N ASP A 61 12.40 -16.56 4.23
CA ASP A 61 12.43 -17.14 2.89
C ASP A 61 12.14 -16.08 1.81
N LYS A 62 13.20 -15.64 1.13
CA LYS A 62 13.15 -14.63 0.06
C LYS A 62 12.39 -15.08 -1.19
N THR A 63 12.13 -16.37 -1.35
CA THR A 63 11.51 -16.95 -2.56
C THR A 63 10.00 -17.16 -2.42
N SER A 64 9.44 -16.93 -1.23
CA SER A 64 8.03 -17.13 -0.97
C SER A 64 7.14 -16.22 -1.82
N SER A 65 6.21 -16.80 -2.57
CA SER A 65 5.20 -16.03 -3.34
C SER A 65 4.33 -15.13 -2.46
N ARG A 66 4.23 -15.41 -1.16
CA ARG A 66 3.50 -14.60 -0.16
C ARG A 66 4.12 -13.22 0.03
N ILE A 67 5.40 -13.05 -0.28
CA ILE A 67 6.06 -11.74 -0.32
C ILE A 67 5.38 -10.85 -1.35
N ASN A 68 5.16 -11.36 -2.57
CA ASN A 68 4.52 -10.62 -3.65
C ASN A 68 3.08 -10.23 -3.28
N GLU A 69 2.31 -11.17 -2.73
CA GLU A 69 0.95 -10.90 -2.26
C GLU A 69 0.91 -9.80 -1.18
N THR A 70 1.90 -9.82 -0.28
CA THR A 70 1.98 -8.84 0.81
C THR A 70 2.39 -7.46 0.31
N ILE A 71 3.34 -7.37 -0.62
CA ILE A 71 3.73 -6.11 -1.28
C ILE A 71 2.54 -5.52 -2.02
N VAL A 72 1.80 -6.33 -2.78
CA VAL A 72 0.60 -5.88 -3.51
C VAL A 72 -0.46 -5.36 -2.55
N ALA A 73 -0.72 -6.06 -1.44
CA ALA A 73 -1.68 -5.61 -0.43
C ALA A 73 -1.23 -4.28 0.23
N MET A 74 0.06 -4.15 0.55
CA MET A 74 0.62 -2.92 1.12
C MET A 74 0.52 -1.73 0.15
N PHE A 75 0.85 -1.94 -1.12
CA PHE A 75 0.73 -0.90 -2.15
C PHE A 75 -0.72 -0.41 -2.28
N ARG A 76 -1.67 -1.34 -2.32
CA ARG A 76 -3.11 -1.03 -2.35
C ARG A 76 -3.57 -0.24 -1.14
N ILE A 77 -3.15 -0.62 0.07
CA ILE A 77 -3.47 0.14 1.28
C ILE A 77 -2.88 1.55 1.22
N HIS A 78 -1.63 1.68 0.75
CA HIS A 78 -1.00 2.98 0.60
C HIS A 78 -1.77 3.89 -0.37
N MET A 79 -2.18 3.36 -1.53
CA MET A 79 -2.98 4.11 -2.49
C MET A 79 -4.33 4.52 -1.93
N ALA A 80 -5.00 3.64 -1.18
CA ALA A 80 -6.25 3.97 -0.51
C ALA A 80 -6.06 5.12 0.49
N ILE A 81 -5.01 5.08 1.31
CA ILE A 81 -4.69 6.17 2.24
C ILE A 81 -4.46 7.49 1.50
N ARG A 82 -3.71 7.47 0.39
CA ARG A 82 -3.44 8.68 -0.41
C ARG A 82 -4.68 9.31 -1.01
N VAL A 83 -5.59 8.48 -1.52
CA VAL A 83 -6.91 8.94 -1.99
C VAL A 83 -7.68 9.56 -0.82
N LEU A 84 -7.61 8.94 0.35
CA LEU A 84 -8.31 9.43 1.54
C LEU A 84 -7.71 10.76 2.06
N GLU A 85 -6.40 10.94 2.01
CA GLU A 85 -5.72 12.17 2.44
C GLU A 85 -5.94 13.37 1.49
N GLY A 86 -6.55 13.15 0.31
CA GLY A 86 -6.83 14.20 -0.67
C GLY A 86 -5.68 14.51 -1.63
N ASP A 87 -4.57 13.76 -1.56
CA ASP A 87 -3.39 13.84 -2.43
C ASP A 87 -3.61 13.17 -3.80
N GLY A 88 -4.86 13.11 -4.30
CA GLY A 88 -5.23 12.48 -5.57
C GLY A 88 -4.70 13.18 -6.83
N LYS A 89 -3.82 14.18 -6.70
CA LYS A 89 -3.10 14.82 -7.80
C LYS A 89 -1.60 14.54 -7.68
N GLU A 90 -1.11 13.78 -8.65
CA GLU A 90 0.29 13.41 -8.91
C GLU A 90 0.93 12.39 -7.96
N VAL A 91 0.96 11.15 -8.45
CA VAL A 91 1.93 10.14 -8.05
C VAL A 91 3.32 10.61 -8.49
N MET A 92 4.01 11.41 -7.68
CA MET A 92 5.46 11.51 -7.77
C MET A 92 6.06 10.34 -7.01
N ILE A 93 6.53 9.36 -7.78
CA ILE A 93 7.49 8.35 -7.33
C ILE A 93 8.74 9.11 -6.89
N HIS A 94 8.88 9.41 -5.61
CA HIS A 94 10.20 9.68 -5.05
C HIS A 94 10.91 8.34 -4.84
N GLU A 95 11.50 7.84 -5.93
CA GLU A 95 12.77 7.16 -5.81
C GLU A 95 13.71 8.15 -5.11
N ARG A 96 14.06 7.86 -3.86
CA ARG A 96 15.36 8.32 -3.36
C ARG A 96 16.39 7.59 -4.22
N ALA A 97 16.73 8.19 -5.35
CA ALA A 97 18.01 7.96 -6.01
C ALA A 97 19.08 8.32 -4.98
N GLN A 98 19.57 7.32 -4.26
CA GLN A 98 20.85 7.43 -3.62
C GLN A 98 21.86 7.49 -4.76
N SER A 99 22.35 8.70 -5.05
CA SER A 99 23.47 8.92 -5.95
C SER A 99 24.71 8.29 -5.32
N GLY A 100 24.97 7.03 -5.61
CA GLY A 100 26.27 6.39 -5.47
C GLY A 100 26.90 6.32 -6.86
N ALA A 101 27.51 7.41 -7.31
CA ALA A 101 28.35 7.40 -8.51
C ALA A 101 29.65 6.66 -8.18
N GLU A 102 29.68 5.35 -8.35
CA GLU A 102 30.93 4.61 -8.50
C GLU A 102 31.20 4.43 -9.99
N SER A 103 31.92 5.41 -10.55
CA SER A 103 32.49 5.34 -11.88
C SER A 103 33.42 4.13 -11.97
N CYS A 104 32.96 3.04 -12.57
CA CYS A 104 33.86 1.98 -13.03
C CYS A 104 34.61 2.50 -14.26
N SER A 105 35.72 3.19 -14.00
CA SER A 105 36.69 3.53 -15.02
C SER A 105 37.31 2.25 -15.56
N ARG A 106 36.98 1.95 -16.82
CA ARG A 106 37.74 1.09 -17.74
C ARG A 106 39.25 1.34 -17.54
N VAL A 107 39.97 0.32 -17.09
CA VAL A 107 41.40 0.20 -17.31
C VAL A 107 41.60 -0.91 -18.33
N SER A 108 42.05 -0.46 -19.50
CA SER A 108 42.81 -1.11 -20.58
C SER A 108 42.73 -2.62 -20.76
#